data_AF-A0AAV2A7G7-F1
#
_entry.id   AF-A0AAV2A7G7-F1
#
_cell.length_a   1.000
_cell.length_b   1.000
_cell.length_c   1.000
_cell.angle_alpha   90.00
_cell.angle_beta   90.00
_cell.angle_gamma   90.00
#
_symmetry.space_group_name_H-M   'P 1'
#
loop_
_entity.id
_entity.type
_entity.pdbx_description
1 polymer ?
#
loop_
_entity_poly.entity_id
_entity_poly.type
_entity_poly.pdbx_seq_one_letter_code
_entity_poly.pdbx_strand_id
1 'polypeptide(L)'
;MLFIVFSELLLKDIFNNSMSKKKYTKLHQCTFCNYSSSKVAHVKDHILIHTGERPFKCNICGKDFNQRTNLRNHMFIHTGKRLFKCCHCGKQFAMKGNLTAHNKRHTGEQKKK
;
A
#
# COMPACT_ATOMS: atom_id res chain seq x y z
N MET A 1 -41.55 -44.15 -2.09
CA MET A 1 -41.40 -42.69 -2.33
C MET A 1 -40.96 -41.90 -1.09
N LEU A 2 -40.30 -42.52 -0.09
CA LEU A 2 -39.77 -41.82 1.11
C LEU A 2 -38.23 -41.74 1.14
N PHE A 3 -37.52 -42.42 0.25
CA PHE A 3 -36.05 -42.41 0.20
C PHE A 3 -35.44 -41.23 -0.57
N ILE A 4 -36.21 -40.54 -1.41
CA ILE A 4 -35.70 -39.44 -2.26
C ILE A 4 -35.70 -38.10 -1.49
N VAL A 5 -36.57 -37.93 -0.49
CA VAL A 5 -36.71 -36.65 0.23
C VAL A 5 -35.60 -36.43 1.27
N PHE A 6 -34.97 -37.49 1.78
CA PHE A 6 -33.85 -37.38 2.73
C PHE A 6 -32.53 -36.95 2.07
N SER A 7 -32.37 -37.19 0.75
CA SER A 7 -31.17 -36.81 -0.01
C SER A 7 -31.10 -35.31 -0.31
N GLU A 8 -32.26 -34.66 -0.52
CA GLU A 8 -32.31 -33.22 -0.82
C GLU A 8 -32.22 -32.32 0.43
N LEU A 9 -32.54 -32.84 1.62
CA LEU A 9 -32.42 -32.06 2.87
C LEU A 9 -30.99 -32.00 3.41
N LEU A 10 -30.13 -32.98 3.13
CA LEU A 10 -28.72 -32.96 3.58
C LEU A 10 -27.80 -32.08 2.71
N LEU A 11 -28.17 -31.77 1.46
CA LEU A 11 -27.34 -30.98 0.55
C LEU A 11 -27.55 -29.47 0.68
N LYS A 12 -28.71 -29.01 1.17
CA LYS A 12 -29.01 -27.58 1.31
C LYS A 12 -28.39 -26.92 2.55
N ASP A 13 -27.95 -27.72 3.53
CA ASP A 13 -27.35 -27.21 4.77
C ASP A 13 -25.81 -27.14 4.76
N ILE A 14 -25.13 -27.73 3.77
CA ILE A 14 -23.67 -27.66 3.63
C ILE A 14 -23.22 -26.40 2.85
N PHE A 15 -24.04 -25.90 1.91
CA PHE A 15 -23.63 -24.79 1.05
C PHE A 15 -23.87 -23.39 1.67
N ASN A 16 -24.69 -23.31 2.73
CA ASN A 16 -25.13 -22.04 3.31
C ASN A 16 -24.17 -21.41 4.33
N ASN A 17 -22.99 -22.00 4.57
CA ASN A 17 -22.06 -21.44 5.56
C ASN A 17 -20.59 -21.68 5.16
N SER A 18 -19.93 -20.68 4.53
CA SER A 18 -18.49 -20.38 4.67
C SER A 18 -17.83 -19.57 3.53
N MET A 19 -18.53 -19.09 2.51
CA MET A 19 -17.89 -18.26 1.48
C MET A 19 -17.96 -16.76 1.82
N SER A 20 -16.95 -16.31 2.58
CA SER A 20 -16.57 -14.90 2.65
C SER A 20 -16.57 -14.29 1.25
N LYS A 21 -17.34 -13.21 1.04
CA LYS A 21 -17.45 -12.48 -0.23
C LYS A 21 -16.06 -11.99 -0.67
N LYS A 22 -15.31 -12.79 -1.43
CA LYS A 22 -14.03 -12.39 -2.03
C LYS A 22 -14.31 -11.32 -3.08
N LYS A 23 -14.02 -10.06 -2.75
CA LYS A 23 -14.12 -8.92 -3.66
C LYS A 23 -13.05 -9.06 -4.75
N TYR A 24 -13.39 -9.56 -5.93
CA TYR A 24 -12.49 -9.59 -7.07
C TYR A 24 -12.21 -8.16 -7.54
N THR A 25 -11.03 -7.64 -7.23
CA THR A 25 -10.62 -6.30 -7.65
C THR A 25 -9.88 -6.40 -8.98
N LYS A 26 -10.39 -5.75 -10.02
CA LYS A 26 -9.74 -5.67 -11.34
C LYS A 26 -8.34 -5.05 -11.19
N LEU A 27 -7.34 -5.74 -11.72
CA LEU A 27 -5.95 -5.27 -11.73
C LEU A 27 -5.65 -4.55 -13.05
N HIS A 28 -4.78 -3.54 -12.97
CA HIS A 28 -4.21 -2.83 -14.11
C HIS A 28 -2.75 -3.27 -14.27
N GLN A 29 -2.37 -3.59 -15.50
CA GLN A 29 -1.05 -4.14 -15.82
C GLN A 29 -0.15 -3.07 -16.45
N CYS A 30 1.14 -3.15 -16.18
CA CYS A 30 2.16 -2.40 -16.90
C CYS A 30 2.31 -2.97 -18.31
N THR A 31 2.57 -2.11 -19.29
CA THR A 31 2.78 -2.52 -20.69
C THR A 31 4.21 -2.97 -20.97
N PHE A 32 5.16 -2.65 -20.08
CA PHE A 32 6.60 -2.92 -20.26
C PHE A 32 7.09 -4.11 -19.42
N CYS A 33 6.34 -4.55 -18.41
CA CYS A 33 6.70 -5.68 -17.55
C CYS A 33 5.47 -6.29 -16.88
N ASN A 34 5.67 -7.37 -16.12
CA ASN A 34 4.60 -8.10 -15.44
C ASN A 34 4.06 -7.40 -14.17
N TYR A 35 4.46 -6.16 -13.89
CA TYR A 35 3.94 -5.40 -12.76
C TYR A 35 2.43 -5.15 -12.92
N SER A 36 1.66 -5.35 -11.86
CA SER A 36 0.23 -5.03 -11.84
C SER A 36 -0.20 -4.42 -10.51
N SER A 37 -1.22 -3.56 -10.57
CA SER A 37 -1.79 -2.91 -9.39
C SER A 37 -3.30 -2.76 -9.51
N SER A 38 -4.01 -2.82 -8.39
CA SER A 38 -5.45 -2.51 -8.35
C SER A 38 -5.75 -1.03 -8.59
N LYS A 39 -4.73 -0.15 -8.61
CA LYS A 39 -4.88 1.29 -8.87
C LYS A 39 -4.13 1.70 -10.13
N VAL A 40 -4.85 2.32 -11.08
CA VAL A 40 -4.27 2.89 -12.31
C VAL A 40 -3.14 3.87 -12.00
N ALA A 41 -3.30 4.72 -10.99
CA ALA A 41 -2.29 5.71 -10.62
C ALA A 41 -0.94 5.08 -10.27
N HIS A 42 -0.93 3.93 -9.58
CA HIS A 42 0.32 3.24 -9.25
C HIS A 42 0.99 2.65 -10.49
N VAL A 43 0.22 2.17 -11.47
CA VAL A 43 0.77 1.71 -12.75
C VAL A 43 1.37 2.88 -13.53
N LYS A 44 0.70 4.05 -13.55
CA LYS A 44 1.22 5.27 -14.16
C LYS A 44 2.55 5.71 -13.52
N ASP A 45 2.60 5.78 -12.18
CA ASP A 45 3.83 6.13 -11.46
C ASP A 45 4.95 5.10 -11.70
N HIS A 46 4.59 3.82 -11.84
CA HIS A 46 5.54 2.75 -12.16
C HIS A 46 6.10 2.88 -13.59
N ILE A 47 5.29 3.26 -14.58
CA ILE A 47 5.75 3.45 -15.98
C ILE A 47 6.88 4.47 -16.08
N LEU A 48 6.94 5.46 -15.18
CA LEU A 48 8.03 6.44 -15.11
C LEU A 48 9.42 5.80 -14.89
N ILE A 49 9.48 4.57 -14.36
CA ILE A 49 10.74 3.81 -14.23
C ILE A 49 11.22 3.34 -15.60
N HIS A 50 10.30 3.00 -16.52
CA HIS A 50 10.63 2.56 -17.87
C HIS A 50 10.94 3.74 -18.79
N THR A 51 10.17 4.83 -18.72
CA THR A 51 10.39 6.01 -19.56
C THR A 51 11.56 6.87 -19.08
N GLY A 52 11.96 6.71 -17.82
CA GLY A 52 12.98 7.55 -17.19
C GLY A 52 12.49 8.96 -16.87
N GLU A 53 11.20 9.26 -17.09
CA GLU A 53 10.63 10.56 -16.78
C GLU A 53 10.63 10.85 -15.28
N ARG A 54 11.00 12.08 -14.92
CA ARG A 54 11.09 12.55 -13.53
C ARG A 54 10.33 13.86 -13.35
N PRO A 55 8.99 13.80 -13.33
CA PRO A 55 8.15 15.00 -13.38
C PRO A 55 8.27 15.89 -12.13
N PHE A 56 8.84 15.39 -11.03
CA PHE A 56 8.92 16.13 -9.77
C PHE A 56 10.31 16.72 -9.57
N LYS A 57 10.47 18.02 -9.83
CA LYS A 57 11.75 18.74 -9.70
C LYS A 57 11.85 19.49 -8.37
N CYS A 58 13.02 19.42 -7.74
CA CYS A 58 13.39 20.26 -6.61
C CYS A 58 13.67 21.68 -7.09
N ASN A 59 12.99 22.66 -6.50
CA ASN A 59 13.16 24.07 -6.81
C ASN A 59 14.43 24.69 -6.20
N ILE A 60 15.12 23.99 -5.30
CA ILE A 60 16.34 24.50 -4.64
C ILE A 60 17.60 24.01 -5.35
N CYS A 61 17.71 22.72 -5.67
CA CYS A 61 18.90 22.14 -6.30
C CYS A 61 18.68 21.60 -7.72
N GLY A 62 17.47 21.70 -8.28
CA GLY A 62 17.15 21.23 -9.63
C GLY A 62 17.04 19.70 -9.79
N LYS A 63 17.38 18.92 -8.75
CA LYS A 63 17.29 17.46 -8.74
C LYS A 63 15.85 16.98 -8.96
N ASP A 64 15.68 15.92 -9.75
CA ASP A 64 14.39 15.41 -10.16
C ASP A 64 14.08 14.00 -9.62
N PHE A 65 12.79 13.71 -9.51
CA PHE A 65 12.24 12.52 -8.90
C PHE A 65 11.07 11.99 -9.72
N ASN A 66 10.94 10.67 -9.77
CA ASN A 66 9.80 9.97 -10.39
C ASN A 66 8.56 9.91 -9.48
N GLN A 67 8.69 10.20 -8.17
CA GLN A 67 7.58 10.18 -7.22
C GLN A 67 7.56 11.45 -6.36
N ARG A 68 6.35 11.97 -6.13
CA ARG A 68 6.13 13.16 -5.28
C ARG A 68 6.59 12.94 -3.84
N THR A 69 6.41 11.74 -3.31
CA THR A 69 6.87 11.34 -1.97
C THR A 69 8.38 11.44 -1.84
N ASN A 70 9.13 11.07 -2.88
CA ASN A 70 10.58 11.15 -2.90
C ASN A 70 11.06 12.60 -2.91
N LEU A 71 10.46 13.47 -3.73
CA LEU A 71 10.74 14.91 -3.69
C LEU A 71 10.45 15.49 -2.30
N ARG A 72 9.29 15.17 -1.72
CA ARG A 72 8.91 15.64 -0.37
C ARG A 72 9.93 15.22 0.70
N ASN A 73 10.36 13.96 0.68
CA ASN A 73 11.38 13.47 1.61
C ASN A 73 12.73 14.15 1.36
N HIS A 74 13.09 14.38 0.10
CA HIS A 74 14.31 15.09 -0.28
C HIS A 74 14.34 16.52 0.26
N MET A 75 13.23 17.26 0.26
CA MET A 75 13.19 18.63 0.79
C MET A 75 13.64 18.75 2.27
N PHE A 76 13.70 17.64 3.01
CA PHE A 76 14.31 17.60 4.34
C PHE A 76 15.77 18.09 4.32
N ILE A 77 16.56 17.74 3.29
CA ILE A 77 17.98 18.11 3.23
C ILE A 77 18.18 19.62 3.11
N HIS A 78 17.20 20.33 2.54
CA HIS A 78 17.27 21.78 2.36
C HIS A 78 16.66 22.53 3.54
N THR A 79 15.52 22.05 4.05
CA THR A 79 14.75 22.78 5.06
C THR A 79 15.10 22.40 6.49
N GLY A 80 15.76 21.26 6.70
CA GLY A 80 15.96 20.67 8.03
C GLY A 80 14.66 20.27 8.74
N LYS A 81 13.49 20.46 8.11
CA LYS A 81 12.18 20.20 8.71
C LYS A 81 11.84 18.72 8.59
N ARG A 82 11.91 18.00 9.71
CA ARG A 82 11.40 16.62 9.78
C ARG A 82 9.87 16.65 9.76
N LEU A 83 9.30 16.21 8.65
CA LEU A 83 7.87 16.36 8.33
C LEU A 83 6.93 15.53 9.21
N PHE A 84 7.46 14.51 9.89
CA PHE A 84 6.65 13.55 10.63
C PHE A 84 7.05 13.54 12.10
N LYS A 85 6.16 14.04 12.97
CA LYS A 85 6.37 14.09 14.42
C LYS A 85 5.64 12.93 15.11
N CYS A 86 6.31 12.25 16.03
CA CYS A 86 5.67 11.31 16.93
C CYS A 86 4.84 12.06 17.97
N CYS A 87 3.56 11.69 18.12
CA CYS A 87 2.67 12.29 19.11
C CYS A 87 3.01 11.85 20.55
N HIS A 88 3.59 10.66 20.73
CA HIS A 88 3.89 10.12 22.07
C HIS A 88 5.14 10.74 22.71
N CYS A 89 6.22 10.94 21.94
CA CYS A 89 7.50 11.42 22.48
C CYS A 89 8.06 12.66 21.77
N GLY A 90 7.32 13.24 20.82
CA GLY A 90 7.74 14.43 20.09
C GLY A 90 8.89 14.23 19.10
N LYS A 91 9.50 13.03 19.03
CA LYS A 91 10.60 12.72 18.12
C LYS A 91 10.15 12.88 16.67
N GLN A 92 10.95 13.57 15.88
CA GLN A 92 10.63 13.86 14.48
C GLN A 92 11.41 12.95 13.52
N PHE A 93 10.82 12.69 12.36
CA PHE A 93 11.34 11.81 11.30
C PHE A 93 11.19 12.48 9.93
N ALA A 94 12.16 12.23 9.04
CA ALA A 94 12.12 12.72 7.66
C ALA A 94 11.13 11.93 6.79
N MET A 95 10.88 10.65 7.12
CA MET A 95 10.06 9.73 6.33
C MET A 95 8.91 9.15 7.17
N LYS A 96 7.72 9.03 6.57
CA LYS A 96 6.56 8.43 7.23
C LYS A 96 6.82 7.00 7.69
N GLY A 97 7.50 6.18 6.88
CA GLY A 97 7.84 4.80 7.22
C GLY A 97 8.66 4.69 8.50
N ASN A 98 9.62 5.62 8.71
CA ASN A 98 10.44 5.65 9.91
C ASN A 98 9.61 6.03 11.15
N LEU A 99 8.68 6.98 11.02
CA LEU A 99 7.73 7.29 12.09
C LEU A 99 6.85 6.08 12.40
N THR A 100 6.31 5.39 11.39
CA THR A 100 5.49 4.19 11.61
C THR A 100 6.27 3.09 12.33
N ALA A 101 7.50 2.80 11.90
CA ALA A 101 8.36 1.82 12.57
C ALA A 101 8.70 2.24 14.00
N HIS A 102 8.93 3.53 14.23
CA HIS A 102 9.14 4.07 15.56
C HIS A 102 7.91 3.92 16.45
N ASN A 103 6.71 4.21 15.93
CA ASN A 103 5.47 4.13 16.71
C ASN A 103 5.16 2.71 17.19
N LYS A 104 5.60 1.67 16.47
CA LYS A 104 5.49 0.28 16.94
C LYS A 104 6.20 0.02 18.27
N ARG A 105 7.20 0.84 18.61
CA ARG A 105 7.89 0.77 19.90
C ARG A 105 7.06 1.34 21.06
N HIS A 106 6.09 2.21 20.76
CA HIS A 106 5.16 2.77 21.75
C HIS A 106 3.92 1.89 21.92
N THR A 107 3.46 1.23 20.86
CA THR A 107 2.23 0.43 20.89
C THR A 107 2.42 -1.00 21.39
N GLY A 108 3.65 -1.41 21.73
CA GLY A 108 3.90 -2.71 22.35
C GLY A 108 3.48 -3.92 21.49
N GLU A 109 3.29 -3.76 20.17
CA GLU A 109 2.99 -4.88 19.28
C GLU A 109 4.24 -5.76 19.11
N GLN A 110 4.44 -6.65 20.08
CA GLN A 110 5.30 -7.80 19.96
C GLN A 110 4.84 -8.62 18.76
N LYS A 111 5.74 -8.82 17.79
CA LYS A 111 5.55 -9.84 16.78
C LYS A 111 5.40 -11.18 17.52
N LYS A 112 4.22 -11.79 17.49
CA LYS A 112 4.08 -13.23 17.81
C LYS A 112 4.99 -13.97 16.82
N LYS A 113 6.11 -14.50 17.33
CA LYS A 113 6.89 -15.53 16.65
C LYS A 113 6.14 -16.84 16.77
#